data_AF-A0A948RDF2-F1
#
_entry.id   AF-A0A948RDF2-F1
#
_cell.length_a   1.000
_cell.length_b   1.000
_cell.length_c   1.000
_cell.angle_alpha   90.00
_cell.angle_beta   90.00
_cell.angle_gamma   90.00
#
_symmetry.space_group_name_H-M   'P 1'
#
loop_
_entity.id
_entity.type
_entity.pdbx_description
1 polymer ?
#
loop_
_entity_poly.entity_id
_entity_poly.type
_entity_poly.pdbx_seq_one_letter_code
_entity_poly.pdbx_strand_id
1 'polypeptide(L)'
;MFDPDSGGIKIPPAVQADVEKRIRAVAEKEFKGHYTRLDIRFRNQFCYIDAYTEPVLTDGWPPADWPETREEYAERLRNTPTHLCRLRYFGADEWGFAFFT
;
A
#
# COMPACT_ATOMS: atom_id res chain seq x y z
N MET A 1 17.25 13.57 -22.24
CA MET A 1 16.35 12.44 -21.93
C MET A 1 15.93 12.60 -20.48
N PHE A 2 14.71 13.08 -20.24
CA PHE A 2 14.15 13.25 -18.89
C PHE A 2 13.73 11.86 -18.42
N ASP A 3 14.42 11.31 -17.43
CA ASP A 3 14.01 10.04 -16.82
C ASP A 3 13.15 10.39 -15.59
N PRO A 4 11.81 10.25 -15.68
CA PRO A 4 10.93 10.52 -14.55
C PRO A 4 11.19 9.59 -13.36
N ASP A 5 11.94 8.50 -13.56
CA ASP A 5 12.35 7.57 -12.52
C ASP A 5 13.77 7.80 -11.97
N SER A 6 14.51 8.78 -12.50
CA SER A 6 15.85 9.12 -12.01
C SER A 6 15.82 10.01 -10.77
N GLY A 7 16.77 9.78 -9.87
CA GLY A 7 17.00 10.58 -8.67
C GLY A 7 16.39 10.02 -7.38
N GLY A 8 16.45 10.88 -6.35
CA GLY A 8 16.10 10.55 -4.98
C GLY A 8 17.29 10.02 -4.17
N ILE A 9 17.15 10.07 -2.84
CA ILE A 9 18.16 9.60 -1.90
C ILE A 9 17.58 8.53 -0.98
N LYS A 10 18.45 7.62 -0.49
CA LYS A 10 18.04 6.60 0.46
C LYS A 10 17.40 7.24 1.69
N ILE A 11 16.22 6.77 2.07
CA ILE A 11 15.46 7.32 3.18
C ILE A 11 16.20 6.98 4.50
N PRO A 12 16.66 7.98 5.27
CA PRO A 12 17.31 7.73 6.55
C PRO A 12 16.34 7.09 7.56
N PRO A 13 16.82 6.26 8.50
CA PRO A 13 15.95 5.59 9.49
C PRO A 13 15.05 6.54 10.28
N ALA A 14 15.56 7.73 10.65
CA ALA A 14 14.78 8.74 11.34
C ALA A 14 13.60 9.26 10.49
N VAL A 15 13.83 9.44 9.18
CA VAL A 15 12.80 9.86 8.23
C VAL A 15 11.80 8.74 7.97
N GLN A 16 12.24 7.48 7.93
CA GLN A 16 11.33 6.33 7.82
C GLN A 16 10.35 6.28 9.00
N ALA A 17 10.86 6.41 10.23
CA ALA A 17 10.03 6.40 11.43
C ALA A 17 9.05 7.59 11.49
N ASP A 18 9.50 8.80 11.13
CA ASP A 18 8.64 9.99 11.09
C ASP A 18 7.52 9.85 10.05
N VAL A 19 7.89 9.46 8.83
CA VAL A 19 6.95 9.33 7.71
C VAL A 19 5.96 8.21 7.97
N GLU A 20 6.40 7.06 8.50
CA GLU A 20 5.50 5.98 8.88
C GLU A 20 4.46 6.47 9.91
N LYS A 21 4.90 7.21 10.93
CA LYS A 21 4.00 7.79 11.93
C LYS A 21 2.98 8.75 11.29
N ARG A 22 3.42 9.61 10.38
CA ARG A 22 2.55 10.57 9.67
C ARG A 22 1.52 9.85 8.79
N ILE A 23 1.95 8.86 8.01
CA ILE A 23 1.06 8.05 7.16
C ILE A 23 0.01 7.36 8.04
N ARG A 24 0.42 6.70 9.12
CA ARG A 24 -0.51 6.02 10.04
C ARG A 24 -1.48 6.99 10.69
N ALA A 25 -1.04 8.18 11.09
CA ALA A 25 -1.92 9.18 11.68
C ALA A 25 -2.99 9.66 10.70
N VAL A 26 -2.64 9.91 9.44
CA VAL A 26 -3.61 10.28 8.40
C VAL A 26 -4.56 9.12 8.11
N ALA A 27 -4.03 7.89 8.00
CA ALA A 27 -4.84 6.70 7.76
C ALA A 27 -5.89 6.46 8.86
N GLU A 28 -5.47 6.53 10.12
CA GLU A 28 -6.38 6.35 11.26
C GLU A 28 -7.41 7.48 11.36
N LYS A 29 -7.02 8.72 11.04
CA LYS A 29 -7.91 9.88 11.14
C LYS A 29 -8.97 9.89 10.04
N GLU A 30 -8.57 9.62 8.80
CA GLU A 30 -9.41 9.87 7.61
C GLU A 30 -9.98 8.58 7.00
N PHE A 31 -9.32 7.43 7.20
CA PHE A 31 -9.62 6.19 6.47
C PHE A 31 -9.90 4.99 7.39
N LYS A 32 -10.17 5.22 8.67
CA LYS A 32 -10.54 4.16 9.61
C LYS A 32 -11.75 3.37 9.12
N GLY A 33 -11.62 2.05 9.11
CA GLY A 33 -12.66 1.13 8.62
C GLY A 33 -12.63 0.85 7.12
N HIS A 34 -11.82 1.57 6.34
CA HIS A 34 -11.63 1.28 4.91
C HIS A 34 -10.55 0.21 4.65
N TYR A 35 -9.75 -0.12 5.66
CA TYR A 35 -8.70 -1.15 5.60
C TYR A 35 -8.68 -1.96 6.90
N THR A 36 -8.22 -3.20 6.81
CA THR A 36 -7.93 -4.05 7.97
C THR A 36 -6.48 -3.90 8.42
N ARG A 37 -5.57 -3.66 7.46
CA ARG A 37 -4.15 -3.44 7.72
C ARG A 37 -3.54 -2.53 6.66
N LEU A 38 -2.64 -1.65 7.09
CA LEU A 38 -1.70 -0.96 6.21
C LEU A 38 -0.31 -1.56 6.35
N ASP A 39 0.33 -1.77 5.21
CA ASP A 39 1.73 -2.17 5.11
C ASP A 39 2.52 -1.03 4.47
N ILE A 40 3.57 -0.58 5.17
CA ILE A 40 4.39 0.56 4.80
C ILE A 40 5.81 0.03 4.67
N ARG A 41 6.33 -0.01 3.44
CA ARG A 41 7.60 -0.68 3.13
C ARG A 41 8.59 0.31 2.54
N PHE A 42 9.77 0.40 3.14
CA PHE A 42 10.84 1.28 2.66
C PHE A 42 11.88 0.49 1.86
N ARG A 43 12.23 0.98 0.67
CA ARG A 43 13.28 0.41 -0.18
C ARG A 43 14.07 1.52 -0.86
N ASN A 44 15.32 1.72 -0.45
CA ASN A 44 16.19 2.80 -0.92
C ASN A 44 15.51 4.17 -0.78
N GLN A 45 15.24 4.85 -1.90
CA GLN A 45 14.56 6.15 -1.95
C GLN A 45 13.03 6.04 -1.96
N PHE A 46 12.46 4.84 -1.93
CA PHE A 46 11.04 4.60 -2.08
C PHE A 46 10.36 4.19 -0.77
N CYS A 47 9.13 4.66 -0.59
CA CYS A 47 8.18 4.19 0.42
C CYS A 47 6.93 3.67 -0.31
N TYR A 48 6.59 2.41 -0.12
CA TYR A 48 5.41 1.77 -0.70
C TYR A 48 4.32 1.67 0.36
N ILE A 49 3.09 2.00 -0.02
CA ILE A 49 1.94 1.94 0.86
C ILE A 49 0.92 1.00 0.24
N ASP A 50 0.65 -0.08 0.96
CA ASP A 50 -0.29 -1.11 0.58
C ASP A 50 -1.42 -1.21 1.62
N ALA A 51 -2.64 -1.45 1.18
CA ALA A 51 -3.79 -1.67 2.05
C ALA A 51 -4.37 -3.07 1.86
N TYR A 52 -4.72 -3.69 2.97
CA TYR A 52 -5.49 -4.93 3.01
C TYR A 52 -6.90 -4.60 3.45
N THR A 53 -7.88 -5.24 2.83
CA THR A 53 -9.30 -4.98 3.05
C THR A 53 -10.05 -6.30 3.25
N GLU A 54 -11.18 -6.24 3.95
CA GLU A 54 -12.09 -7.38 3.95
C GLU A 54 -12.75 -7.49 2.56
N PRO A 55 -12.62 -8.63 1.85
CA PRO A 55 -13.19 -8.78 0.53
C PRO A 55 -14.72 -8.86 0.61
N VAL A 56 -15.38 -8.04 -0.19
CA VAL A 56 -16.83 -8.15 -0.38
C VAL A 56 -17.09 -9.15 -1.50
N LEU A 57 -17.53 -10.36 -1.12
CA LEU A 57 -17.89 -11.40 -2.07
C LEU A 57 -19.38 -11.33 -2.39
N THR A 58 -19.70 -11.22 -3.67
CA THR A 58 -21.08 -11.34 -4.16
C THR A 58 -21.60 -12.77 -3.97
N ASP A 59 -22.90 -12.92 -3.77
CA ASP A 59 -23.52 -14.24 -3.73
C ASP A 59 -23.32 -14.98 -5.07
N GLY A 60 -23.00 -16.27 -4.98
CA GLY A 60 -22.69 -17.09 -6.16
C GLY A 60 -21.28 -16.93 -6.73
N TRP A 61 -20.43 -16.09 -6.13
CA TRP A 61 -18.99 -16.04 -6.42
C TRP A 61 -18.17 -16.68 -5.28
N PRO A 62 -17.12 -17.46 -5.56
CA PRO A 62 -16.67 -17.89 -6.88
C PRO A 62 -17.62 -18.94 -7.51
N PRO A 63 -17.61 -19.09 -8.85
CA PRO A 63 -18.38 -20.12 -9.56
C PRO A 63 -17.98 -21.54 -9.15
N ALA A 64 -18.84 -22.53 -9.42
CA ALA A 64 -18.60 -23.93 -9.04
C ALA A 64 -17.38 -24.58 -9.73
N ASP A 65 -16.96 -24.06 -10.88
CA ASP A 65 -15.78 -24.47 -11.64
C ASP A 65 -14.50 -23.71 -11.24
N TRP A 66 -14.57 -22.80 -10.28
CA TRP A 66 -13.41 -22.10 -9.75
C TRP A 66 -12.52 -23.04 -8.93
N PRO A 67 -11.18 -22.94 -9.04
CA PRO A 67 -10.26 -23.86 -8.37
C PRO A 67 -10.22 -23.73 -6.84
N GLU A 68 -10.76 -22.65 -6.28
CA GLU A 68 -10.77 -22.35 -4.85
C GLU A 68 -12.21 -22.38 -4.33
N THR A 69 -12.40 -22.87 -3.10
CA THR A 69 -13.65 -22.66 -2.36
C THR A 69 -13.88 -21.17 -2.09
N ARG A 70 -15.11 -20.80 -1.70
CA ARG A 70 -15.44 -19.41 -1.35
C ARG A 70 -14.57 -18.89 -0.21
N GLU A 71 -14.30 -19.71 0.79
CA GLU A 71 -13.46 -19.39 1.94
C GLU A 71 -11.99 -19.22 1.55
N GLU A 72 -11.43 -20.13 0.74
CA GLU A 72 -10.06 -20.02 0.24
C GLU A 72 -9.88 -18.79 -0.66
N TYR A 73 -10.85 -18.50 -1.52
CA TYR A 73 -10.88 -17.29 -2.35
C TYR A 73 -10.89 -16.02 -1.48
N ALA A 74 -11.76 -15.98 -0.47
CA ALA A 74 -11.83 -14.87 0.48
C ALA A 74 -10.49 -14.69 1.22
N GLU A 75 -9.88 -15.78 1.68
CA GLU A 75 -8.59 -15.75 2.37
C GLU A 75 -7.46 -15.26 1.47
N ARG A 76 -7.40 -15.71 0.22
CA ARG A 76 -6.42 -15.20 -0.74
C ARG A 76 -6.60 -13.70 -0.96
N LEU A 77 -7.83 -13.22 -1.12
CA LEU A 77 -8.09 -11.78 -1.27
C LEU A 77 -7.72 -10.98 -0.02
N ARG A 78 -8.03 -11.48 1.18
CA ARG A 78 -7.59 -10.85 2.46
C ARG A 78 -6.08 -10.74 2.58
N ASN A 79 -5.33 -11.64 1.94
CA ASN A 79 -3.87 -11.65 1.93
C ASN A 79 -3.25 -11.01 0.67
N THR A 80 -4.07 -10.51 -0.25
CA THR A 80 -3.61 -9.78 -1.44
C THR A 80 -3.75 -8.28 -1.19
N PRO A 81 -2.64 -7.52 -1.11
CA PRO A 81 -2.73 -6.09 -0.91
C PRO A 81 -3.30 -5.37 -2.14
N THR A 82 -4.00 -4.28 -1.88
CA THR A 82 -4.21 -3.20 -2.84
C THR A 82 -3.02 -2.24 -2.76
N HIS A 83 -2.26 -2.13 -3.85
CA HIS A 83 -1.14 -1.20 -3.94
C HIS A 83 -1.67 0.22 -4.09
N LEU A 84 -1.55 1.05 -3.06
CA LEU A 84 -2.14 2.39 -3.08
C LEU A 84 -1.25 3.38 -3.84
N CYS A 85 -0.04 3.57 -3.33
CA CYS A 85 0.88 4.56 -3.87
C CYS A 85 2.33 4.28 -3.48
N ARG A 86 3.22 5.03 -4.13
CA ARG A 86 4.66 5.06 -3.90
C ARG A 86 5.10 6.50 -3.68
N LEU A 87 5.78 6.74 -2.57
CA LEU A 87 6.53 7.98 -2.34
C LEU A 87 7.98 7.78 -2.74
N ARG A 88 8.61 8.82 -3.29
CA ARG A 88 10.05 8.88 -3.58
C ARG A 88 10.67 10.03 -2.82
N TYR A 89 11.69 9.79 -2.01
CA TYR A 89 12.35 10.80 -1.21
C TYR A 89 13.48 11.51 -1.96
N PHE A 90 13.52 12.84 -1.88
CA PHE A 90 14.57 13.68 -2.47
C PHE A 90 15.47 14.35 -1.42
N GLY A 91 15.09 14.35 -0.14
CA GLY A 91 15.80 15.08 0.93
C GLY A 91 14.90 16.15 1.54
N ALA A 92 15.23 16.63 2.74
CA ALA A 92 14.57 17.78 3.38
C ALA A 92 13.02 17.75 3.39
N ASP A 93 12.42 16.58 3.59
CA ASP A 93 10.96 16.33 3.50
C ASP A 93 10.33 16.61 2.10
N GLU A 94 11.12 16.55 1.04
CA GLU A 94 10.65 16.60 -0.35
C GLU A 94 10.37 15.19 -0.88
N TRP A 95 9.17 15.01 -1.44
CA TRP A 95 8.66 13.72 -1.90
C TRP A 95 8.02 13.80 -3.28
N GLY A 96 8.38 12.87 -4.17
CA GLY A 96 7.58 12.54 -5.34
C GLY A 96 6.47 11.55 -4.99
N PHE A 97 5.33 11.64 -5.66
CA PHE A 97 4.16 10.80 -5.41
C PHE A 97 3.72 10.10 -6.70
N ALA A 98 3.39 8.81 -6.62
CA ALA A 98 2.81 8.04 -7.73
C ALA A 98 1.73 7.07 -7.22
N PHE A 99 0.63 6.94 -7.96
CA PHE A 99 -0.40 5.91 -7.73
C PHE A 99 -0.09 4.65 -8.55
N PHE A 100 -0.49 3.48 -8.04
CA PHE A 100 -0.56 2.26 -8.83
C PHE A 100 -1.99 2.14 -9.34
N THR A 101 -2.22 2.49 -10.61
CA THR A 101 -3.51 2.34 -11.28
C THR A 101 -3.71 0.92 -11.79
#